data_AF-H1XRY2-F1
#
_entry.id   AF-H1XRY2-F1
#
_cell.length_a   1.000
_cell.length_b   1.000
_cell.length_c   1.000
_cell.angle_alpha   90.00
_cell.angle_beta   90.00
_cell.angle_gamma   90.00
#
_symmetry.space_group_name_H-M   'P 1'
#
loop_
_entity.id
_entity.type
_entity.pdbx_description
1 polymer ?
#
loop_
_entity_poly.entity_id
_entity_poly.type
_entity_poly.pdbx_seq_one_letter_code
_entity_poly.pdbx_strand_id
1 'polypeptide(L)'
;MKLIKSMVWCLLLVALVGAQARDELKRALAECEADLQVSLQKIETLTRALETTDELIQKKEQALDSLLANLQRQIETQTLIRAKLQLNADTLQLMVSDYQQKLDEVADLYRKELKKSSRPWIFTRQGLQGFTTGILIGGALGLIYGLLL
;
A
#
# COMPACT_ATOMS: atom_id res chain seq x y z
N MET A 1 -3.36 -107.65 -22.43
CA MET A 1 -4.40 -106.59 -22.45
C MET A 1 -4.37 -105.63 -21.25
N LYS A 2 -4.05 -106.07 -20.01
CA LYS A 2 -4.05 -105.20 -18.82
C LYS A 2 -2.92 -104.14 -18.79
N LEU A 3 -1.70 -104.50 -19.23
CA LEU A 3 -0.54 -103.60 -19.25
C LEU A 3 -0.70 -102.40 -20.21
N ILE A 4 -1.23 -102.63 -21.41
CA ILE A 4 -1.45 -101.59 -22.41
C ILE A 4 -2.47 -100.56 -21.90
N LYS A 5 -3.56 -101.02 -21.25
CA LYS A 5 -4.52 -100.13 -20.61
C LYS A 5 -3.86 -99.26 -19.53
N SER A 6 -3.01 -99.85 -18.69
CA SER A 6 -2.30 -99.12 -17.63
C SER A 6 -1.37 -98.03 -18.18
N MET A 7 -0.61 -98.31 -19.24
CA MET A 7 0.28 -97.31 -19.86
C MET A 7 -0.49 -96.16 -20.51
N VAL A 8 -1.63 -96.45 -21.14
CA VAL A 8 -2.51 -95.42 -21.74
C VAL A 8 -3.10 -94.51 -20.65
N TRP A 9 -3.50 -95.06 -19.50
CA TRP A 9 -3.97 -94.26 -18.36
C TRP A 9 -2.87 -93.36 -17.77
N CYS A 10 -1.63 -93.84 -17.68
CA CYS A 10 -0.50 -93.02 -17.23
C CYS A 10 -0.21 -91.86 -18.19
N LEU A 11 -0.24 -92.10 -19.50
CA LEU A 11 -0.04 -91.06 -20.51
C LEU A 11 -1.17 -90.01 -20.50
N LEU A 12 -2.43 -90.45 -20.32
CA LEU A 12 -3.58 -89.55 -20.21
C LEU A 12 -3.50 -88.67 -18.95
N LEU A 13 -3.04 -89.22 -17.82
CA LEU A 13 -2.84 -88.45 -16.58
C LEU A 13 -1.76 -87.38 -16.73
N VAL A 14 -0.62 -87.73 -17.35
CA VAL A 14 0.45 -86.75 -17.61
C VAL A 14 -0.02 -85.64 -18.56
N ALA A 15 -0.78 -86.00 -19.61
CA ALA A 15 -1.37 -85.03 -20.53
C ALA A 15 -2.40 -84.12 -19.83
N LEU A 16 -3.20 -84.66 -18.90
CA LEU A 16 -4.19 -83.90 -18.13
C LEU A 16 -3.52 -82.90 -17.17
N VAL A 17 -2.48 -83.33 -16.45
CA VAL A 17 -1.71 -82.48 -15.54
C VAL A 17 -0.95 -81.39 -16.32
N GLY A 18 -0.37 -81.73 -17.48
CA GLY A 18 0.26 -80.76 -18.37
C GLY A 18 -0.70 -79.73 -18.94
N ALA A 19 -1.95 -80.13 -19.23
CA ALA A 19 -3.00 -79.20 -19.67
C ALA A 19 -3.44 -78.25 -18.54
N GLN A 20 -3.63 -78.77 -17.33
CA GLN A 20 -3.98 -77.96 -16.15
C GLN A 20 -2.89 -76.94 -15.82
N ALA A 21 -1.61 -77.36 -15.82
CA ALA A 21 -0.49 -76.46 -15.57
C ALA A 21 -0.39 -75.33 -16.63
N ARG A 22 -0.73 -75.63 -17.89
CA ARG A 22 -0.76 -74.61 -18.96
C ARG A 22 -1.91 -73.62 -18.78
N ASP A 23 -3.06 -74.07 -18.32
CA ASP A 23 -4.21 -73.21 -18.07
C ASP A 23 -4.03 -72.34 -16.82
N GLU A 24 -3.39 -72.86 -15.77
CA GLU A 24 -2.97 -72.08 -14.60
C GLU A 24 -1.93 -71.00 -14.99
N LEU A 25 -0.94 -71.35 -15.81
CA LEU A 25 0.05 -70.38 -16.30
C LEU A 25 -0.61 -69.28 -17.14
N LYS A 26 -1.59 -69.62 -17.98
CA LYS A 26 -2.35 -68.64 -18.76
C LYS A 26 -3.19 -67.71 -17.87
N ARG A 27 -3.81 -68.24 -16.81
CA ARG A 27 -4.56 -67.42 -15.85
C ARG A 27 -3.64 -66.46 -15.10
N ALA A 28 -2.50 -66.95 -14.61
CA ALA A 28 -1.51 -66.11 -13.93
C ALA A 28 -0.94 -65.03 -14.87
N LEU A 29 -0.72 -65.35 -16.15
CA LEU A 29 -0.30 -64.36 -17.15
C LEU A 29 -1.38 -63.30 -17.37
N ALA A 30 -2.65 -63.70 -17.51
CA ALA A 30 -3.76 -62.79 -17.71
C ALA A 30 -4.02 -61.87 -16.50
N GLU A 31 -3.85 -62.39 -15.28
CA GLU A 31 -3.92 -61.59 -14.04
C GLU A 31 -2.76 -60.57 -13.99
N CYS A 32 -1.54 -60.99 -14.32
CA CYS A 32 -0.39 -60.09 -14.40
C CYS A 32 -0.56 -59.00 -15.48
N GLU A 33 -1.11 -59.35 -16.66
CA GLU A 33 -1.44 -58.39 -17.71
C GLU A 33 -2.50 -57.38 -17.26
N ALA A 34 -3.54 -57.83 -16.54
CA ALA A 34 -4.57 -56.96 -16.00
C ALA A 34 -4.00 -56.01 -14.94
N ASP A 35 -3.16 -56.50 -14.02
CA ASP A 35 -2.50 -55.69 -13.00
C ASP A 35 -1.53 -54.66 -13.63
N LEU A 36 -0.81 -55.04 -14.68
CA LEU A 36 0.04 -54.14 -15.45
C LEU A 36 -0.80 -53.04 -16.11
N GLN A 37 -1.94 -53.39 -16.70
CA GLN A 37 -2.81 -52.43 -17.36
C GLN A 37 -3.40 -51.42 -16.37
N VAL A 38 -3.84 -51.87 -15.20
CA VAL A 38 -4.31 -50.99 -14.12
C VAL A 38 -3.18 -50.06 -13.63
N SER A 39 -1.98 -50.60 -13.48
CA SER A 39 -0.80 -49.82 -13.08
C SER A 39 -0.44 -48.76 -14.11
N LEU A 40 -0.49 -49.08 -15.41
CA LEU A 40 -0.26 -48.14 -16.50
C LEU A 40 -1.30 -47.01 -16.50
N GLN A 41 -2.58 -47.34 -16.35
CA GLN A 41 -3.63 -46.33 -16.24
C GLN A 41 -3.39 -45.41 -15.04
N LYS A 42 -2.99 -45.97 -13.90
CA LYS A 42 -2.67 -45.18 -12.71
C LYS A 42 -1.49 -44.25 -12.95
N ILE A 43 -0.42 -44.72 -13.58
CA ILE A 43 0.72 -43.88 -13.95
C ILE A 43 0.28 -42.75 -14.87
N GLU A 44 -0.53 -43.05 -15.89
CA GLU A 44 -1.04 -42.03 -16.82
C GLU A 44 -1.88 -40.96 -16.09
N THR A 45 -2.73 -41.35 -15.14
CA THR A 45 -3.50 -40.39 -14.34
C THR A 45 -2.61 -39.51 -13.46
N LEU A 46 -1.53 -40.08 -12.90
CA LEU A 46 -0.57 -39.33 -12.08
C LEU A 46 0.25 -38.36 -12.93
N THR A 47 0.66 -38.77 -14.14
CA THR A 47 1.37 -37.91 -15.09
C THR A 47 0.51 -36.71 -15.48
N ARG A 48 -0.76 -36.93 -15.81
CA ARG A 48 -1.69 -35.82 -16.11
C ARG A 48 -1.88 -34.90 -14.90
N ALA A 49 -2.01 -35.46 -13.70
CA ALA A 49 -2.11 -34.65 -12.48
C ALA A 49 -0.84 -33.80 -12.25
N LEU A 50 0.35 -34.36 -12.52
CA LEU A 50 1.61 -33.64 -12.43
C LEU A 50 1.65 -32.47 -13.44
N GLU A 51 1.32 -32.72 -14.71
CA GLU A 51 1.27 -31.69 -15.75
C GLU A 51 0.33 -30.54 -15.37
N THR A 52 -0.86 -30.85 -14.88
CA THR A 52 -1.80 -29.81 -14.41
C THR A 52 -1.26 -29.03 -13.21
N THR A 53 -0.47 -29.67 -12.35
CA THR A 53 0.15 -29.01 -11.20
C THR A 53 1.27 -28.08 -11.64
N ASP A 54 2.10 -28.50 -12.60
CA ASP A 54 3.16 -27.68 -13.17
C ASP A 54 2.60 -26.45 -13.89
N GLU A 55 1.51 -26.60 -14.65
CA GLU A 55 0.81 -25.46 -15.25
C GLU A 55 0.28 -24.47 -14.20
N LEU A 56 -0.25 -24.97 -13.08
CA LEU A 56 -0.73 -24.13 -11.98
C LEU A 56 0.42 -23.40 -11.28
N ILE A 57 1.58 -24.06 -11.11
CA ILE A 57 2.78 -23.45 -10.55
C ILE A 57 3.25 -22.33 -11.46
N GLN A 58 3.40 -22.57 -12.76
CA GLN A 58 3.80 -21.54 -13.72
C GLN A 58 2.86 -20.33 -13.71
N LYS A 59 1.54 -20.57 -13.67
CA LYS A 59 0.55 -19.49 -13.58
C LYS A 59 0.68 -18.70 -12.27
N LYS A 60 0.96 -19.37 -11.15
CA LYS A 60 1.20 -18.70 -9.86
C LYS A 60 2.48 -17.88 -9.86
N GLU A 61 3.56 -18.39 -10.43
CA GLU A 61 4.82 -17.66 -10.59
C GLU A 61 4.61 -16.40 -11.42
N GLN A 62 3.96 -16.50 -12.57
CA GLN A 62 3.61 -15.33 -13.40
C GLN A 62 2.74 -14.31 -12.65
N ALA A 63 1.77 -14.78 -11.86
CA ALA A 63 0.94 -13.90 -11.05
C ALA A 63 1.76 -13.18 -9.97
N LEU A 64 2.68 -13.88 -9.30
CA LEU A 64 3.58 -13.31 -8.29
C LEU A 64 4.52 -12.26 -8.91
N ASP A 65 5.12 -12.56 -10.06
CA ASP A 65 6.00 -11.63 -10.77
C ASP A 65 5.24 -10.35 -11.18
N SER A 66 4.01 -10.50 -11.66
CA SER A 66 3.16 -9.36 -12.02
C SER A 66 2.81 -8.49 -10.80
N LEU A 67 2.56 -9.11 -9.66
CA LEU A 67 2.22 -8.43 -8.42
C LEU A 67 3.44 -7.73 -7.83
N LEU A 68 4.63 -8.36 -7.87
CA LEU A 68 5.89 -7.75 -7.49
C LEU A 68 6.21 -6.52 -8.34
N ALA A 69 6.09 -6.62 -9.66
CA ALA A 69 6.31 -5.49 -10.56
C ALA A 69 5.33 -4.33 -10.28
N ASN A 70 4.07 -4.64 -9.99
CA ASN A 70 3.08 -3.62 -9.64
C ASN A 70 3.39 -2.94 -8.30
N LEU A 71 3.81 -3.70 -7.29
CA LEU A 71 4.19 -3.15 -5.99
C LEU A 71 5.45 -2.28 -6.11
N GLN A 72 6.45 -2.69 -6.88
CA GLN A 72 7.64 -1.88 -7.14
C GLN A 72 7.27 -0.53 -7.77
N ARG A 73 6.42 -0.53 -8.80
CA ARG A 73 5.92 0.72 -9.41
C ARG A 73 5.14 1.59 -8.42
N GLN A 74 4.33 0.98 -7.55
CA GLN A 74 3.61 1.73 -6.51
C GLN A 74 4.57 2.37 -5.51
N ILE A 75 5.61 1.65 -5.09
CA ILE A 75 6.65 2.19 -4.20
C ILE A 75 7.36 3.37 -4.87
N GLU A 76 7.81 3.23 -6.13
CA GLU A 76 8.43 4.32 -6.89
C GLU A 76 7.52 5.55 -7.03
N THR A 77 6.23 5.31 -7.26
CA THR A 77 5.25 6.40 -7.36
C THR A 77 5.09 7.10 -6.01
N GLN A 78 5.01 6.34 -4.92
CA GLN A 78 4.88 6.91 -3.57
C GLN A 78 6.14 7.66 -3.14
N THR A 79 7.34 7.18 -3.49
CA THR A 79 8.58 7.90 -3.18
C THR A 79 8.65 9.23 -3.92
N LEU A 80 8.25 9.26 -5.20
CA LEU A 80 8.15 10.51 -5.97
C LEU A 80 7.13 11.48 -5.37
N ILE A 81 5.95 11.00 -4.97
CA ILE A 81 4.92 11.83 -4.32
C ILE A 81 5.46 12.38 -3.00
N ARG A 82 6.10 11.54 -2.18
CA ARG A 82 6.68 11.96 -0.91
C ARG A 82 7.76 13.01 -1.09
N ALA A 83 8.64 12.85 -2.08
CA ALA A 83 9.66 13.84 -2.41
C ALA A 83 9.05 15.19 -2.81
N LYS A 84 7.99 15.18 -3.65
CA LYS A 84 7.27 16.41 -4.03
C LYS A 84 6.59 17.07 -2.84
N LEU A 85 5.94 16.30 -1.99
CA LEU A 85 5.28 16.81 -0.79
C LEU A 85 6.29 17.43 0.18
N GLN A 86 7.46 16.80 0.32
CA GLN A 86 8.53 17.32 1.17
C GLN A 86 9.08 18.64 0.64
N LEU A 87 9.34 18.73 -0.67
CA LEU A 87 9.77 19.99 -1.30
C LEU A 87 8.73 21.11 -1.15
N ASN A 88 7.44 20.78 -1.31
CA ASN A 88 6.37 21.75 -1.07
C ASN A 88 6.30 22.20 0.39
N ALA A 89 6.48 21.27 1.34
CA ALA A 89 6.51 21.57 2.77
C ALA A 89 7.69 22.50 3.12
N ASP A 90 8.89 22.20 2.60
CA ASP A 90 10.08 23.03 2.80
C ASP A 90 9.87 24.45 2.23
N THR A 91 9.27 24.54 1.04
CA THR A 91 8.96 25.82 0.40
C THR A 91 7.93 26.62 1.20
N LEU A 92 6.88 25.96 1.72
CA LEU A 92 5.88 26.59 2.58
C LEU A 92 6.49 27.06 3.90
N GLN A 93 7.39 26.27 4.50
CA GLN A 93 8.08 26.65 5.72
C GLN A 93 8.95 27.91 5.51
N LEU A 94 9.65 28.00 4.38
CA LEU A 94 10.40 29.21 4.01
C LEU A 94 9.46 30.41 3.84
N MET A 95 8.34 30.26 3.13
CA MET A 95 7.36 31.35 2.99
C MET A 95 6.82 31.80 4.35
N VAL A 96 6.48 30.87 5.25
CA VAL A 96 5.98 31.20 6.58
C VAL A 96 7.01 31.99 7.37
N SER A 97 8.28 31.58 7.33
CA SER A 97 9.38 32.32 7.96
C SER A 97 9.51 33.73 7.40
N ASP A 98 9.48 33.90 6.08
CA ASP A 98 9.54 35.21 5.43
C ASP A 98 8.36 36.10 5.80
N TYR A 99 7.15 35.54 5.86
CA TYR A 99 5.95 36.30 6.27
C TYR A 99 5.99 36.69 7.74
N GLN A 100 6.46 35.81 8.63
CA GLN A 100 6.67 36.14 10.03
C GLN A 100 7.66 37.29 10.18
N GLN A 101 8.79 37.24 9.48
CA GLN A 101 9.77 38.32 9.50
C GLN A 101 9.18 39.65 9.00
N LYS A 102 8.44 39.63 7.89
CA LYS A 102 7.76 40.84 7.37
C LYS A 102 6.72 41.39 8.33
N LEU A 103 5.97 40.51 9.01
CA LEU A 103 5.00 40.92 10.03
C LEU A 103 5.70 41.59 11.22
N ASP A 104 6.83 41.04 11.67
CA ASP A 104 7.63 41.61 12.74
C ASP A 104 8.20 42.98 12.36
N GLU A 105 8.71 43.14 11.14
CA GLU A 105 9.20 44.42 10.61
C GLU A 105 8.09 45.48 10.55
N VAL A 106 6.89 45.11 10.06
CA VAL A 106 5.73 46.00 10.02
C VAL A 106 5.26 46.37 11.43
N ALA A 107 5.23 45.40 12.36
CA ALA A 107 4.87 45.64 13.75
C ALA A 107 5.84 46.62 14.42
N ASP A 108 7.14 46.51 14.14
CA ASP A 108 8.15 47.43 14.66
C ASP A 108 8.06 48.83 14.06
N LEU A 109 7.78 48.95 12.75
CA LEU A 109 7.48 50.24 12.13
C LEU A 109 6.25 50.89 12.76
N TYR A 110 5.18 50.12 12.97
CA TYR A 110 3.96 50.61 13.58
C TYR A 110 4.18 51.05 15.03
N ARG A 111 4.96 50.30 15.82
CA ARG A 111 5.37 50.70 17.18
C ARG A 111 6.20 51.98 17.19
N LYS A 112 7.12 52.15 16.23
CA LYS A 112 7.89 53.40 16.08
C LYS A 112 6.98 54.57 15.75
N GLU A 113 6.03 54.39 14.84
CA GLU A 113 5.05 55.43 14.47
C GLU A 113 4.16 55.79 15.66
N LEU A 114 3.67 54.81 16.41
CA LEU A 114 2.90 55.02 17.65
C LEU A 114 3.72 55.77 18.71
N LYS A 115 5.00 55.44 18.91
CA LYS A 115 5.88 56.21 19.83
C LYS A 115 6.07 57.65 19.38
N LYS A 116 6.21 57.88 18.07
CA LYS A 116 6.34 59.23 17.48
C LYS A 116 5.06 60.05 17.61
N SER A 117 3.91 59.38 17.44
CA SER A 117 2.55 59.90 17.62
C SER A 117 2.14 60.09 19.08
N SER A 118 2.77 59.36 20.01
CA SER A 118 2.48 59.45 21.46
C SER A 118 2.93 60.76 22.11
N ARG A 119 3.52 61.71 21.38
CA ARG A 119 3.62 63.09 21.85
C ARG A 119 2.21 63.67 21.79
N PRO A 120 1.50 63.85 22.92
CA PRO A 120 0.18 64.42 22.90
C PRO A 120 0.30 65.79 22.22
N TRP A 121 -0.60 66.12 21.29
CA TRP A 121 -0.59 67.43 20.61
C TRP A 121 -0.48 68.60 21.61
N ILE A 122 -1.01 68.40 22.82
CA ILE A 122 -0.93 69.29 23.99
C ILE A 122 0.51 69.69 24.36
N PHE A 123 1.52 68.83 24.11
CA PHE A 123 2.94 69.09 24.40
C PHE A 123 3.71 69.71 23.21
N THR A 124 3.05 70.00 22.09
CA THR A 124 3.64 70.83 21.05
C THR A 124 3.48 72.31 21.40
N ARG A 125 4.46 73.16 21.06
CA ARG A 125 4.42 74.62 21.36
C ARG A 125 3.15 75.29 20.82
N GLN A 126 2.61 74.77 19.72
CA GLN A 126 1.35 75.20 19.11
C GLN A 126 0.10 74.67 19.85
N GLY A 127 0.10 73.43 20.31
CA GLY A 127 -1.01 72.86 21.10
C GLY A 127 -1.13 73.47 22.50
N LEU A 128 0.00 73.79 23.14
CA LEU A 128 -0.01 74.47 24.44
C LEU A 128 -0.58 75.90 24.32
N GLN A 129 -0.22 76.64 23.26
CA GLN A 129 -0.77 77.97 22.98
C GLN A 129 -2.27 77.91 22.69
N GLY A 130 -2.73 76.95 21.88
CA GLY A 130 -4.16 76.74 21.60
C GLY A 130 -4.97 76.34 22.83
N PHE A 131 -4.40 75.52 23.72
CA PHE A 131 -5.03 75.13 24.98
C PHE A 131 -5.15 76.32 25.95
N THR A 132 -4.08 77.10 26.12
CA THR A 132 -4.11 78.29 26.99
C THR A 132 -5.07 79.36 26.49
N THR A 133 -5.15 79.57 25.17
CA THR A 133 -6.10 80.54 24.58
C THR A 133 -7.54 80.03 24.68
N GLY A 134 -7.77 78.73 24.48
CA GLY A 134 -9.09 78.11 24.68
C GLY A 134 -9.61 78.24 26.11
N ILE A 135 -8.75 78.04 27.12
CA ILE A 135 -9.12 78.23 28.54
C ILE A 135 -9.38 79.72 28.83
N LEU A 136 -8.58 80.64 28.31
CA LEU A 136 -8.79 82.08 28.52
C LEU A 136 -10.10 82.56 27.90
N ILE A 137 -10.42 82.11 26.68
CA ILE A 137 -11.66 82.47 25.99
C ILE A 137 -12.87 81.82 26.67
N GLY A 138 -12.77 80.53 27.03
CA GLY A 138 -13.83 79.82 27.75
C GLY A 138 -14.07 80.38 29.16
N GLY A 139 -13.02 80.77 29.86
CA GLY A 139 -13.10 81.43 31.17
C GLY A 139 -13.67 82.84 31.09
N ALA A 140 -13.31 83.61 30.06
CA ALA A 140 -13.88 84.95 29.83
C ALA A 140 -15.38 84.87 29.48
N LEU A 141 -15.79 83.93 28.62
CA LEU A 141 -17.20 83.71 28.29
C LEU A 141 -17.99 83.19 29.49
N GLY A 142 -17.41 82.31 30.32
CA GLY A 142 -18.03 81.82 31.55
C GLY A 142 -18.24 82.91 32.60
N LEU A 143 -17.30 83.84 32.74
CA LEU A 143 -17.43 85.00 33.62
C LEU A 143 -18.49 85.99 33.11
N ILE A 144 -18.56 86.22 31.79
CA ILE A 144 -19.60 87.07 31.20
C ILE A 144 -20.99 86.45 31.39
N TYR A 145 -21.13 85.13 31.21
CA TYR A 145 -22.41 84.44 31.45
C TYR A 145 -22.80 84.41 32.92
N GLY A 146 -21.82 84.32 33.84
CA GLY A 146 -22.07 84.36 35.29
C GLY A 146 -22.35 85.74 35.87
N LEU A 147 -22.04 86.82 35.14
CA LEU A 147 -22.36 88.21 35.50
C LEU A 147 -23.69 88.70 34.89
N LEU A 148 -24.23 87.95 33.93
CA LEU A 148 -25.52 88.23 33.26
C LEU A 148 -26.70 87.45 33.87
N LEU A 149 -26.45 86.71 34.96
CA LEU A 149 -27.45 86.02 35.79
C LEU A 149 -27.55 86.69 37.16
#